data_AF-A0A957DIF5-F1
#
_entry.id   AF-A0A957DIF5-F1
#
_cell.length_a   1.000
_cell.length_b   1.000
_cell.length_c   1.000
_cell.angle_alpha   90.00
_cell.angle_beta   90.00
_cell.angle_gamma   90.00
#
_symmetry.space_group_name_H-M   'P 1'
#
loop_
_entity.id
_entity.type
_entity.pdbx_description
1 polymer ?
#
loop_
_entity_poly.entity_id
_entity_poly.type
_entity_poly.pdbx_seq_one_letter_code
_entity_poly.pdbx_strand_id
1 'polypeptide(L)'
;MTQLFHSIATAPARITTPAWWFVFDNGHLLVRDDGSRYMVPTTAELALLGLSPHHTQYLGRLGEVDCLSGDVRAGISLPEGWRFLGLRRLFDRIDPDLLRVAVRAVQIVAWDRNTQFCGRCGQATQLKPDERA
;
A
#
# COMPACT_ATOMS: atom_id res chain seq x y z
N MET A 1 0.01 -19.62 -12.01
CA MET A 1 0.00 -18.62 -13.10
C MET A 1 0.19 -17.27 -12.44
N THR A 2 1.28 -16.57 -12.76
CA THR A 2 1.60 -15.24 -12.22
C THR A 2 0.58 -14.23 -12.75
N GLN A 3 -0.11 -13.51 -11.86
CA GLN A 3 -0.99 -12.41 -12.22
C GLN A 3 -0.16 -11.20 -12.64
N LEU A 4 -0.46 -10.67 -13.83
CA LEU A 4 0.23 -9.49 -14.33
C LEU A 4 -0.23 -8.26 -13.53
N PHE A 5 0.73 -7.52 -12.99
CA PHE A 5 0.49 -6.22 -12.39
C PHE A 5 0.65 -5.15 -13.46
N HIS A 6 -0.40 -4.37 -13.69
CA HIS A 6 -0.39 -3.23 -14.59
C HIS A 6 -0.34 -1.93 -13.79
N SER A 7 0.77 -1.21 -13.94
CA SER A 7 1.00 0.06 -13.26
C SER A 7 0.27 1.21 -13.94
N ILE A 8 -0.67 1.85 -13.24
CA ILE A 8 -1.46 2.97 -13.76
C ILE A 8 -1.33 4.16 -12.80
N ALA A 9 -0.95 5.35 -13.29
CA ALA A 9 -0.74 6.53 -12.44
C ALA A 9 -2.07 7.18 -12.04
N THR A 10 -2.96 7.38 -13.01
CA THR A 10 -4.25 8.03 -12.78
C THR A 10 -5.27 7.02 -12.26
N ALA A 11 -5.81 7.27 -11.07
CA ALA A 11 -6.90 6.47 -10.51
C ALA A 11 -8.16 6.58 -11.38
N PRO A 12 -8.97 5.52 -11.50
CA PRO A 12 -10.31 5.65 -12.06
C PRO A 12 -11.13 6.59 -11.17
N ALA A 13 -12.14 7.26 -11.75
CA ALA A 13 -13.00 8.20 -11.01
C ALA A 13 -13.68 7.57 -9.79
N ARG A 14 -13.91 6.25 -9.82
CA ARG A 14 -14.39 5.44 -8.70
C ARG A 14 -13.72 4.08 -8.72
N ILE A 15 -13.39 3.58 -7.54
CA ILE A 15 -12.96 2.20 -7.30
C ILE A 15 -14.20 1.48 -6.73
N THR A 16 -14.78 0.58 -7.53
CA THR A 16 -16.09 -0.03 -7.25
C THR A 16 -16.00 -1.45 -6.70
N THR A 17 -14.83 -2.10 -6.82
CA THR A 17 -14.56 -3.44 -6.28
C THR A 17 -13.69 -3.35 -5.04
N PRO A 18 -13.69 -4.39 -4.17
CA PRO A 18 -12.72 -4.46 -3.10
C PRO A 18 -11.30 -4.43 -3.68
N ALA A 19 -10.53 -3.42 -3.30
CA ALA A 19 -9.16 -3.25 -3.73
C ALA A 19 -8.17 -3.85 -2.72
N TRP A 20 -6.98 -4.22 -3.20
CA TRP A 20 -5.83 -4.59 -2.36
C TRP A 20 -5.18 -3.34 -1.79
N TRP A 21 -4.90 -3.37 -0.48
CA TRP A 21 -4.32 -2.25 0.26
C TRP A 21 -2.93 -2.58 0.79
N PHE A 22 -1.94 -1.88 0.25
CA PHE A 22 -0.54 -1.93 0.69
C PHE A 22 -0.29 -0.80 1.70
N VAL A 23 -0.69 -1.05 2.95
CA VAL A 23 -0.61 -0.06 4.03
C VAL A 23 0.68 -0.24 4.80
N PHE A 24 1.38 0.86 5.05
CA PHE A 24 2.67 0.85 5.74
C PHE A 24 2.62 1.59 7.07
N ASP A 25 3.41 1.11 8.03
CA ASP A 25 3.87 1.86 9.19
C ASP A 25 5.41 1.76 9.20
N ASN A 26 6.10 2.89 9.02
CA ASN A 26 7.56 2.94 9.00
C ASN A 26 8.19 1.89 8.03
N GLY A 27 7.61 1.73 6.85
CA GLY A 27 8.07 0.78 5.82
C GLY A 27 7.76 -0.69 6.10
N HIS A 28 7.07 -1.00 7.21
CA HIS A 28 6.54 -2.33 7.49
C HIS A 28 5.14 -2.44 6.90
N LEU A 29 4.84 -3.52 6.18
CA LEU A 29 3.56 -3.75 5.52
C LEU A 29 2.55 -4.37 6.49
N LEU A 30 1.33 -3.83 6.52
CA LEU A 30 0.19 -4.43 7.20
C LEU A 30 -0.20 -5.73 6.51
N VAL A 31 -0.20 -6.82 7.27
CA VAL A 31 -0.63 -8.13 6.80
C VAL A 31 -1.51 -8.83 7.82
N ARG A 32 -2.42 -9.66 7.32
CA ARG A 32 -3.09 -10.71 8.08
C ARG A 32 -2.28 -11.99 7.99
N ASP A 33 -2.04 -12.65 9.12
CA ASP A 33 -1.42 -13.97 9.23
C ASP A 33 -2.53 -15.02 9.39
N ASP A 34 -2.65 -15.94 8.44
CA ASP A 34 -3.58 -17.07 8.54
C ASP A 34 -2.95 -18.34 9.15
N GLY A 35 -1.71 -18.23 9.64
CA GLY A 35 -0.91 -19.33 10.17
C GLY A 35 0.00 -19.98 9.12
N SER A 36 -0.32 -19.86 7.83
CA SER A 36 0.47 -20.41 6.73
C SER A 36 1.09 -19.31 5.87
N ARG A 37 0.28 -18.33 5.49
CA ARG A 37 0.61 -17.25 4.57
C ARG A 37 0.20 -15.90 5.15
N TYR A 38 0.82 -14.87 4.59
CA TYR A 38 0.44 -13.50 4.82
C TYR A 38 -0.41 -12.99 3.65
N MET A 39 -1.39 -12.17 3.97
CA MET A 39 -2.24 -11.48 2.99
C MET A 39 -2.27 -9.99 3.30
N VAL A 40 -2.27 -9.17 2.24
CA VAL A 40 -2.57 -7.73 2.39
C VAL A 40 -4.08 -7.54 2.57
N PRO A 41 -4.51 -6.51 3.33
CA PRO A 41 -5.93 -6.26 3.52
C PRO A 41 -6.64 -5.90 2.22
N THR A 42 -7.90 -6.31 2.15
CA THR A 42 -8.89 -5.72 1.25
C THR A 42 -9.43 -4.40 1.81
N THR A 43 -10.13 -3.64 0.97
CA THR A 43 -10.81 -2.40 1.41
C THR A 43 -11.79 -2.65 2.57
N ALA A 44 -12.51 -3.77 2.55
CA ALA A 44 -13.46 -4.13 3.61
C ALA A 44 -12.75 -4.47 4.93
N GLU A 45 -11.66 -5.24 4.88
CA GLU A 45 -10.86 -5.54 6.07
C GLU A 45 -10.23 -4.28 6.67
N LEU A 46 -9.75 -3.37 5.83
CA LEU A 46 -9.20 -2.09 6.29
C LEU A 46 -10.24 -1.26 7.06
N ALA A 47 -11.49 -1.22 6.56
CA ALA A 47 -12.60 -0.56 7.23
C ALA A 47 -12.95 -1.24 8.58
N LEU A 48 -12.93 -2.58 8.64
CA LEU A 48 -13.16 -3.33 9.89
C LEU A 48 -12.06 -3.08 10.92
N LEU A 49 -10.82 -2.84 10.49
CA LEU A 49 -9.71 -2.45 11.36
C LEU A 49 -9.80 -0.99 11.83
N GLY A 50 -10.77 -0.21 11.32
CA GLY A 50 -10.88 1.22 11.63
C GLY A 50 -9.70 2.05 11.11
N LEU A 51 -8.97 1.55 10.10
CA LEU A 51 -7.79 2.21 9.56
C LEU A 51 -8.16 3.18 8.44
N SER A 52 -7.57 4.36 8.48
CA SER A 52 -7.69 5.38 7.42
C SER A 52 -6.30 5.83 6.98
N PRO A 53 -5.69 5.16 5.99
CA PRO A 53 -4.37 5.52 5.49
C PRO A 53 -4.34 6.96 4.96
N HIS A 54 -3.24 7.65 5.23
CA HIS A 54 -2.89 8.94 4.66
C HIS A 54 -1.92 8.73 3.51
N HIS A 55 -1.64 9.78 2.72
CA HIS A 55 -0.68 9.69 1.62
C HIS A 55 -1.04 8.55 0.66
N THR A 56 -2.34 8.43 0.36
CA THR A 56 -2.87 7.31 -0.41
C THR A 56 -2.56 7.48 -1.88
N GLN A 57 -1.96 6.45 -2.49
CA GLN A 57 -1.59 6.45 -3.91
C GLN A 57 -2.22 5.25 -4.62
N TYR A 58 -2.79 5.50 -5.80
CA TYR A 58 -3.22 4.43 -6.69
C TYR A 58 -2.02 3.82 -7.41
N LEU A 59 -1.92 2.49 -7.36
CA LEU A 59 -0.79 1.74 -7.89
C LEU A 59 -1.08 1.16 -9.28
N GLY A 60 -2.35 0.95 -9.60
CA GLY A 60 -2.81 0.23 -10.78
C GLY A 60 -3.57 -1.02 -10.40
N ARG A 61 -3.46 -2.07 -11.21
CA ARG A 61 -4.23 -3.31 -11.05
C ARG A 61 -3.36 -4.54 -11.00
N LEU A 62 -3.71 -5.48 -10.12
CA LEU A 62 -3.20 -6.84 -10.14
C LEU A 62 -4.29 -7.76 -10.68
N GLY A 63 -4.13 -8.23 -11.93
CA GLY A 63 -5.26 -8.77 -12.68
C GLY A 63 -6.36 -7.71 -12.82
N GLU A 64 -7.57 -8.03 -12.36
CA GLU A 64 -8.72 -7.12 -12.39
C GLU A 64 -8.92 -6.35 -11.06
N VAL A 65 -8.05 -6.56 -10.06
CA VAL A 65 -8.20 -5.98 -8.73
C VAL A 65 -7.35 -4.72 -8.60
N ASP A 66 -8.00 -3.60 -8.30
CA ASP A 66 -7.33 -2.33 -8.03
C ASP A 66 -6.39 -2.46 -6.81
N CYS A 67 -5.27 -1.74 -6.85
CA CYS A 67 -4.24 -1.75 -5.83
C CYS A 67 -3.97 -0.31 -5.36
N LEU A 68 -4.01 -0.09 -4.05
CA LEU A 68 -3.70 1.19 -3.43
C LEU A 68 -2.62 1.01 -2.37
N SER A 69 -1.85 2.06 -2.11
CA SER A 69 -0.97 2.13 -0.95
C SER A 69 -1.30 3.33 -0.08
N GLY A 70 -0.87 3.29 1.18
CA GLY A 70 -0.90 4.45 2.05
C GLY A 70 -0.04 4.22 3.29
N ASP A 71 0.13 5.27 4.08
CA ASP A 71 0.84 5.25 5.35
C ASP A 71 -0.17 5.44 6.49
N VAL A 72 0.09 4.86 7.66
CA VAL A 72 -0.70 5.10 8.87
C VAL A 72 0.15 5.75 9.94
N ARG A 73 -0.50 6.41 10.90
CA ARG A 73 0.23 6.95 12.06
C ARG A 73 0.80 5.80 12.89
N ALA A 74 2.04 5.96 13.36
CA ALA A 74 2.68 4.98 14.23
C ALA A 74 1.88 4.77 15.54
N GLY A 75 1.98 3.56 16.10
CA GLY A 75 1.40 3.24 17.41
C GLY A 75 -0.04 2.73 17.40
N ILE A 76 -0.54 2.25 16.24
CA ILE A 76 -1.86 1.65 16.16
C ILE A 76 -1.86 0.25 16.78
N SER A 77 -2.80 0.00 17.68
CA SER A 77 -3.09 -1.35 18.18
C SER A 77 -3.89 -2.13 17.14
N LEU A 78 -3.37 -3.28 16.73
CA LEU A 78 -4.04 -4.19 15.80
C LEU A 78 -4.66 -5.37 16.57
N PRO A 79 -5.81 -5.89 16.11
CA PRO A 79 -6.38 -7.11 16.66
C PRO A 79 -5.50 -8.34 16.36
N GLU A 80 -5.81 -9.46 17.02
CA GLU A 80 -5.11 -10.72 16.78
C GLU A 80 -5.13 -11.12 15.30
N GLY A 81 -4.03 -11.71 14.83
CA GLY A 81 -3.85 -12.11 13.43
C GLY A 81 -3.38 -10.98 12.51
N TRP A 82 -3.37 -9.72 12.95
CA TRP A 82 -2.89 -8.59 12.14
C TRP A 82 -1.58 -8.02 12.67
N ARG A 83 -0.68 -7.65 11.76
CA ARG A 83 0.64 -7.12 12.13
C ARG A 83 1.32 -6.36 11.01
N PHE A 84 2.20 -5.46 11.40
CA PHE A 84 3.16 -4.83 10.50
C PHE A 84 4.45 -5.65 10.43
N LEU A 85 4.88 -6.03 9.21
CA LEU A 85 6.12 -6.78 8.98
C LEU A 85 6.94 -6.16 7.86
N GLY A 86 8.27 -6.15 8.02
CA GLY A 86 9.17 -5.75 6.96
C GLY A 86 9.11 -6.74 5.80
N LEU A 87 9.17 -6.25 4.55
CA LEU A 87 8.96 -7.06 3.35
C LEU A 87 9.87 -8.30 3.27
N ARG A 88 11.09 -8.23 3.81
CA ARG A 88 12.01 -9.38 3.86
C ARG A 88 11.45 -10.57 4.65
N ARG A 89 10.66 -10.33 5.71
CA ARG A 89 10.02 -11.39 6.51
C ARG A 89 8.84 -12.05 5.81
N LEU A 90 8.31 -11.41 4.77
CA LEU A 90 7.19 -11.91 4.00
C LEU A 90 7.63 -12.84 2.86
N PHE A 91 8.93 -12.82 2.52
CA PHE A 91 9.49 -13.67 1.48
C PHE A 91 9.10 -15.14 1.69
N ASP A 92 8.70 -15.82 0.61
CA ASP A 92 8.14 -17.18 0.56
C ASP A 92 6.84 -17.44 1.35
N ARG A 93 6.33 -16.45 2.10
CA ARG A 93 5.09 -16.58 2.88
C ARG A 93 3.95 -15.68 2.42
N ILE A 94 4.18 -14.77 1.48
CA ILE A 94 3.14 -13.99 0.80
C ILE A 94 3.05 -14.41 -0.67
N ASP A 95 1.91 -14.19 -1.31
CA ASP A 95 1.80 -14.36 -2.76
C ASP A 95 2.89 -13.52 -3.48
N PRO A 96 3.67 -14.11 -4.41
CA PRO A 96 4.75 -13.41 -5.11
C PRO A 96 4.30 -12.17 -5.88
N ASP A 97 3.07 -12.14 -6.39
CA ASP A 97 2.55 -11.00 -7.13
C ASP A 97 2.17 -9.85 -6.19
N LEU A 98 1.56 -10.17 -5.05
CA LEU A 98 1.37 -9.20 -3.97
C LEU A 98 2.73 -8.66 -3.47
N LEU A 99 3.74 -9.51 -3.30
CA LEU A 99 5.08 -9.06 -2.90
C LEU A 99 5.69 -8.08 -3.89
N ARG A 100 5.59 -8.37 -5.20
CA ARG A 100 6.08 -7.48 -6.25
C ARG A 100 5.42 -6.11 -6.19
N VAL A 101 4.11 -6.05 -5.96
CA VAL A 101 3.40 -4.77 -5.79
C VAL A 101 3.82 -4.09 -4.49
N ALA A 102 3.96 -4.82 -3.38
CA ALA A 102 4.39 -4.28 -2.10
C ALA A 102 5.79 -3.64 -2.14
N VAL A 103 6.74 -4.29 -2.82
CA VAL A 103 8.11 -3.76 -3.01
C VAL A 103 8.08 -2.44 -3.80
N ARG A 104 7.18 -2.29 -4.78
CA ARG A 104 7.02 -1.03 -5.48
C ARG A 104 6.30 0.01 -4.62
N ALA A 105 5.25 -0.40 -3.92
CA ALA A 105 4.44 0.47 -3.07
C ALA A 105 5.25 1.13 -1.96
N VAL A 106 6.15 0.40 -1.30
CA VAL A 106 6.97 0.96 -0.21
C VAL A 106 7.89 2.08 -0.71
N GLN A 107 8.39 2.01 -1.95
CA GLN A 107 9.21 3.06 -2.54
C GLN A 107 8.38 4.32 -2.84
N ILE A 108 7.16 4.14 -3.36
CA ILE A 108 6.25 5.24 -3.68
C ILE A 108 5.82 5.97 -2.40
N VAL A 109 5.43 5.23 -1.37
CA VAL A 109 5.04 5.80 -0.07
C VAL A 109 6.23 6.51 0.59
N ALA A 110 7.43 5.91 0.54
CA ALA A 110 8.63 6.55 1.06
C ALA A 110 8.99 7.84 0.31
N TRP A 111 8.84 7.85 -1.02
CA TRP A 111 9.02 9.06 -1.81
C TRP A 111 8.02 10.14 -1.38
N ASP A 112 6.72 9.84 -1.36
CA ASP A 112 5.67 10.82 -1.05
C ASP A 112 5.88 11.47 0.31
N ARG A 113 6.23 10.66 1.32
CA ARG A 113 6.56 11.12 2.66
C ARG A 113 7.77 12.05 2.69
N ASN A 114 8.80 11.77 1.88
CA ASN A 114 10.07 12.50 1.92
C ASN A 114 10.09 13.71 0.97
N THR A 115 9.10 13.86 0.10
CA THR A 115 9.02 14.95 -0.89
C THR A 115 7.88 15.93 -0.63
N GLN A 116 7.24 15.88 0.53
CA GLN A 116 6.16 16.81 0.93
C GLN A 116 6.59 18.28 0.94
N PHE A 117 7.90 18.54 1.02
CA PHE A 117 8.49 19.87 0.95
C PHE A 117 9.63 19.89 -0.06
N CYS A 118 9.77 21.01 -0.77
CA CYS A 118 10.82 21.19 -1.76
C CYS A 118 12.20 21.25 -1.08
N GLY A 119 13.10 20.34 -1.42
CA GLY A 119 14.48 20.34 -0.89
C GLY A 119 15.30 21.58 -1.23
N ARG A 120 14.84 22.44 -2.16
CA ARG A 120 15.50 23.70 -2.52
C ARG A 120 14.99 24.91 -1.74
N CYS A 121 13.67 25.02 -1.52
CA CYS A 121 13.07 26.23 -0.95
C CYS A 121 12.18 26.00 0.28
N GLY A 122 11.97 24.74 0.69
CA GLY A 122 11.18 24.37 1.87
C GLY A 122 9.66 24.53 1.73
N GLN A 123 9.16 25.00 0.60
CA GLN A 123 7.71 25.13 0.36
C GLN A 123 7.04 23.76 0.17
N ALA A 124 5.77 23.65 0.57
CA ALA A 124 4.98 22.43 0.38
C ALA A 124 4.88 22.08 -1.11
N THR A 125 5.06 20.81 -1.44
CA THR A 125 4.88 20.30 -2.81
C THR A 125 3.41 19.97 -3.09
N GLN A 126 3.07 19.89 -4.37
CA GLN A 126 1.76 19.46 -4.84
C GLN A 126 1.94 18.29 -5.79
N LEU A 127 1.09 17.28 -5.65
CA LEU A 127 1.07 16.14 -6.57
C LEU A 127 0.61 16.59 -7.95
N LYS A 128 1.33 16.13 -8.98
CA LYS A 128 0.94 16.32 -10.37
C LYS A 128 -0.10 15.25 -10.77
N PRO A 129 -1.34 15.58 -11.15
CA PRO A 129 -2.45 14.61 -11.25
C PRO A 129 -2.29 13.48 -12.28
N ASP A 130 -1.49 13.69 -13.32
CA ASP A 130 -1.24 12.78 -14.44
C ASP A 130 0.11 12.04 -14.32
N GLU A 131 0.87 12.31 -13.27
CA GLU A 131 2.11 11.63 -12.96
C GLU A 131 2.00 10.86 -11.65
N ARG A 132 2.78 9.79 -11.56
CA ARG A 132 2.97 9.10 -10.29
C ARG A 132 4.21 9.69 -9.68
N ALA A 133 4.02 10.36 -8.54
CA ALA A 133 5.13 10.93 -7.77
C ALA A 133 5.97 11.90 -8.61
#